data_AF-A0A9N9J7T0-F1
#
_entry.id   AF-A0A9N9J7T0-F1
#
_cell.length_a   1.000
_cell.length_b   1.000
_cell.length_c   1.000
_cell.angle_alpha   90.00
_cell.angle_beta   90.00
_cell.angle_gamma   90.00
#
_symmetry.space_group_name_H-M   'P 1'
#
loop_
_entity.id
_entity.type
_entity.pdbx_description
1 polymer ?
#
loop_
_entity_poly.entity_id
_entity_poly.type
_entity_poly.pdbx_seq_one_letter_code
_entity_poly.pdbx_strand_id
1 'polypeptide(L)' 'MTPTKAIKIKEVIATPSKLCNRPIGFNKTKLNYSTLVRYLLEPDELKTGPKRATDYNWSLQVYHIHEAL' A
#
# COMPACT_ATOMS: atom_id res chain seq x y z
N MET A 1 -23.89 -9.53 6.24
CA MET A 1 -22.76 -9.64 5.29
C MET A 1 -21.56 -10.20 6.04
N THR A 2 -20.88 -11.23 5.51
CA THR A 2 -19.63 -11.71 6.12
C THR A 2 -18.49 -10.72 5.80
N PRO A 3 -17.55 -10.47 6.73
CA PRO A 3 -16.46 -9.50 6.54
C PRO A 3 -15.65 -9.76 5.26
N THR A 4 -15.57 -11.03 4.83
CA THR A 4 -14.93 -11.47 3.59
C THR A 4 -15.59 -10.91 2.32
N LYS A 5 -16.90 -10.63 2.33
CA LYS A 5 -17.64 -10.05 1.19
C LYS A 5 -17.47 -8.53 1.06
N ALA A 6 -16.93 -7.85 2.07
CA ALA A 6 -16.79 -6.38 2.08
C ALA A 6 -15.45 -5.89 1.52
N ILE A 7 -14.45 -6.76 1.39
CA ILE A 7 -13.13 -6.40 0.90
C ILE A 7 -13.19 -6.29 -0.63
N LYS A 8 -13.36 -5.07 -1.13
CA LYS A 8 -13.20 -4.77 -2.56
C LYS A 8 -11.72 -4.79 -2.90
N ILE A 9 -11.33 -5.73 -3.76
CA ILE A 9 -9.99 -5.75 -4.35
C ILE A 9 -9.93 -4.63 -5.37
N LYS A 10 -8.90 -3.79 -5.25
CA LYS A 10 -8.59 -2.71 -6.20
C LYS A 10 -7.18 -2.89 -6.75
N GLU A 11 -6.85 -2.14 -7.79
CA GLU A 11 -5.52 -2.18 -8.39
C GLU A 11 -4.73 -0.94 -7.98
N VAL A 12 -3.42 -1.12 -7.75
CA VAL A 12 -2.48 -0.02 -7.54
C VAL A 12 -1.30 -0.21 -8.48
N ILE A 13 -0.88 0.86 -9.13
CA ILE A 13 0.26 0.85 -10.04
C ILE A 13 1.54 1.04 -9.22
N ALA A 14 2.48 0.12 -9.35
CA ALA A 14 3.81 0.24 -8.77
C ALA A 14 4.57 1.35 -9.48
N THR A 15 4.92 2.38 -8.72
CA THR A 15 5.84 3.41 -9.21
C THR A 15 7.27 2.87 -9.26
N PRO A 16 8.06 3.24 -10.28
CA PRO A 16 9.45 2.79 -10.37
C PRO A 16 10.25 3.32 -9.18
N SER A 17 11.14 2.49 -8.65
CA SER A 17 12.06 2.89 -7.58
C SER A 17 12.99 3.97 -8.09
N LYS A 18 13.12 5.08 -7.34
CA LYS A 18 14.14 6.10 -7.61
C LYS A 18 15.52 5.53 -7.30
N LEU A 19 16.47 5.74 -8.20
CA LEU A 19 17.89 5.45 -7.94
C LEU A 19 18.34 6.30 -6.75
N CYS A 20 18.95 5.67 -5.75
CA CYS A 20 19.58 6.38 -4.65
C CYS A 20 21.08 6.46 -4.91
N ASN A 21 21.61 7.68 -5.00
CA ASN A 21 23.05 7.92 -5.23
C ASN A 21 23.91 7.62 -3.99
N ARG A 22 23.28 7.45 -2.82
CA ARG A 22 23.97 7.12 -1.59
C ARG A 22 24.17 5.60 -1.51
N PRO A 23 25.33 5.11 -1.02
CA PRO A 23 25.50 3.69 -0.73
C PRO A 23 24.43 3.25 0.29
N ILE A 24 23.42 2.55 -0.20
CA ILE A 24 22.42 1.86 0.59
C ILE A 24 23.00 0.46 0.86
N GLY A 25 23.31 0.18 2.11
CA GLY A 25 23.93 -1.09 2.51
C GLY A 25 23.05 -2.33 2.35
N PHE A 26 21.82 -2.19 1.83
CA PHE A 26 20.89 -3.31 1.72
C PHE A 26 19.93 -3.19 0.54
N ASN A 27 20.01 -4.13 -0.40
CA ASN A 27 19.02 -4.29 -1.45
C ASN A 27 17.79 -5.00 -0.87
N LYS A 28 16.74 -4.24 -0.54
CA LYS A 28 15.46 -4.84 -0.14
C LYS A 28 14.85 -5.60 -1.32
N THR A 29 14.45 -6.85 -1.07
CA THR A 29 13.72 -7.65 -2.05
C THR A 29 12.42 -6.92 -2.44
N LYS A 30 12.20 -6.74 -3.74
CA LYS A 30 10.92 -6.20 -4.24
C LYS A 30 9.80 -7.20 -3.96
N LEU A 31 8.64 -6.69 -3.58
CA LEU A 31 7.43 -7.50 -3.48
C LEU A 31 7.05 -8.02 -4.87
N ASN A 32 6.59 -9.28 -4.93
CA ASN A 32 6.04 -9.84 -6.16
C ASN A 32 4.70 -9.16 -6.47
N TYR A 33 4.44 -8.85 -7.74
CA TYR A 33 3.18 -8.29 -8.24
C TYR A 33 1.95 -9.16 -7.91
N SER A 34 2.15 -10.47 -7.73
CA SER A 34 1.08 -11.38 -7.28
C SER A 34 0.68 -11.20 -5.81
N THR A 35 1.41 -10.38 -5.04
CA THR A 35 1.18 -10.20 -3.60
C THR A 35 0.04 -9.20 -3.36
N LEU A 36 -0.93 -9.59 -2.54
CA LEU A 36 -1.97 -8.71 -2.07
C LEU A 36 -1.44 -7.78 -0.96
N VAL A 37 -1.65 -6.47 -1.11
CA VAL A 37 -1.16 -5.46 -0.16
C VAL A 37 -2.27 -4.56 0.37
N ARG A 38 -1.99 -3.84 1.46
CA ARG A 38 -2.82 -2.71 1.91
C ARG A 38 -2.09 -1.42 1.58
N TYR A 39 -2.85 -0.42 1.15
CA TYR A 39 -2.31 0.89 0.81
C TYR A 39 -2.20 1.75 2.06
N LEU A 40 -1.08 2.46 2.24
CA LEU A 40 -0.93 3.42 3.31
C LEU A 40 -1.49 4.76 2.83
N LEU A 41 -2.56 5.24 3.46
CA LEU A 41 -3.21 6.49 3.09
C LEU A 41 -2.36 7.68 3.52
N GLU A 42 -2.25 8.66 2.63
CA GLU A 42 -1.71 9.97 2.97
C GLU A 42 -2.67 10.72 3.92
N PRO A 43 -2.16 11.72 4.68
CA PRO A 43 -2.99 12.52 5.57
C PRO A 43 -4.21 13.15 4.86
N ASP A 44 -4.04 13.56 3.61
CA ASP A 44 -5.06 14.27 2.81
C ASP A 44 -6.11 13.32 2.19
N GLU A 45 -5.78 12.04 2.07
CA GLU A 45 -6.72 10.99 1.59
C GLU A 45 -7.66 10.52 2.70
N LEU A 46 -7.43 10.97 3.92
CA LEU A 46 -8.14 10.49 5.08
C LEU A 46 -9.48 11.22 5.27
N LYS A 47 -10.58 10.47 5.12
CA LYS A 47 -11.89 10.93 5.58
C LYS A 47 -11.93 10.85 7.11
N THR A 48 -11.91 12.02 7.75
CA THR A 48 -11.75 12.27 9.19
C THR A 48 -12.66 11.42 10.08
N GLY A 49 -12.07 10.85 11.14
CA GLY A 49 -12.73 10.17 12.25
C GLY A 49 -11.73 9.94 13.40
N PRO A 50 -12.16 9.63 14.63
CA PRO A 50 -11.26 9.48 15.77
C PRO A 50 -10.28 8.32 15.55
N LYS A 51 -8.98 8.56 15.72
CA LYS A 51 -7.94 7.55 15.52
C LYS A 51 -7.03 7.41 16.73
N ARG A 52 -6.55 6.19 16.95
CA ARG A 52 -5.48 5.91 17.89
C ARG A 52 -4.17 6.39 17.29
N ALA A 53 -3.41 7.18 18.04
CA ALA A 53 -2.17 7.82 17.57
C ALA A 53 -1.09 6.84 17.09
N THR A 54 -1.21 5.56 17.42
CA THR A 54 -0.20 4.52 17.16
C THR A 54 -0.45 3.75 15.87
N ASP A 55 -1.68 3.73 15.35
CA ASP A 55 -2.01 2.92 14.18
C ASP A 55 -1.74 3.71 12.88
N TYR A 56 -0.88 3.16 12.01
CA TYR A 56 -0.67 3.68 10.67
C TYR A 56 -1.99 3.73 9.88
N ASN A 57 -2.11 4.71 8.98
CA ASN A 57 -3.32 4.97 8.19
C ASN A 57 -3.53 3.95 7.06
N TRP A 58 -3.59 2.66 7.38
CA TRP A 58 -3.81 1.63 6.37
C TRP A 58 -5.23 1.70 5.80
N SER A 59 -5.34 1.52 4.49
CA SER A 59 -6.61 1.32 3.81
C SER A 59 -7.30 0.07 4.34
N LEU A 60 -8.63 0.15 4.46
CA LEU A 60 -9.46 -1.03 4.74
C LEU A 60 -9.58 -1.98 3.53
N GLN A 61 -9.13 -1.54 2.37
CA GLN A 61 -9.13 -2.29 1.11
C GLN A 61 -7.81 -3.04 0.91
N VAL A 62 -7.89 -4.10 0.13
CA VAL A 62 -6.75 -4.91 -0.31
C VAL A 62 -6.54 -4.64 -1.79
N TYR A 63 -5.28 -4.57 -2.21
CA TYR A 63 -4.90 -4.16 -3.55
C TYR A 63 -3.99 -5.20 -4.22
N HIS A 64 -4.17 -5.38 -5.53
CA HIS A 64 -3.18 -6.01 -6.39
C HIS A 64 -2.18 -4.96 -6.90
N ILE A 65 -0.90 -5.34 -6.93
CA ILE A 65 0.15 -4.49 -7.49
C ILE A 65 0.26 -4.80 -8.98
N HIS A 66 0.15 -3.77 -9.81
CA HIS A 66 0.38 -3.84 -11.25
C HIS A 66 1.62 -3.06 -11.64
N GLU A 67 2.34 -3.50 -12.66
CA GLU A 67 3.44 -2.73 -13.24
C GLU A 67 2.90 -1.59 -14.12
N ALA A 68 3.50 -0.41 -14.04
CA ALA A 68 3.23 0.66 -15.00
C ALA A 68 3.82 0.25 -16.36
N LEU A 69 2.99 0.17 -17.41
CA LEU A 69 3.43 -0.04 -18.79
C LEU A 69 4.34 1.09 -19.28
#